data_AF-A0A061QX65-F1
#
_entry.id   AF-A0A061QX65-F1
#
_cell.length_a   1.000
_cell.length_b   1.000
_cell.length_c   1.000
_cell.angle_alpha   90.00
_cell.angle_beta   90.00
_cell.angle_gamma   90.00
#
_symmetry.space_group_name_H-M   'P 1'
#
loop_
_entity.id
_entity.type
_entity.pdbx_description
1 polymer ?
#
loop_
_entity_poly.entity_id
_entity_poly.type
_entity_poly.pdbx_seq_one_letter_code
_entity_poly.pdbx_strand_id
1 'polypeptide(L)'
;MPRTCMPDKDFTSLVPYSRWDIDSPELRFCSSTFRHGVFLPRDIALFDTGAFGLSSQEGLFMDPQQRLLLECAAGQLGCSRKEESDVGVVVGIWAADYTELTSGLGRSPHRATGTT
;
A
#
# COMPACT_ATOMS: atom_id res chain seq x y z
N MET A 1 14.19 4.94 29.41
CA MET A 1 14.81 5.19 28.11
C MET A 1 14.16 6.44 27.53
N PRO A 2 14.90 7.53 27.26
CA PRO A 2 14.31 8.72 26.67
C PRO A 2 13.91 8.39 25.24
N ARG A 3 12.67 8.71 24.85
CA ARG A 3 12.22 8.66 23.46
C ARG A 3 12.99 9.73 22.71
N THR A 4 13.99 9.34 21.93
CA THR A 4 14.66 10.25 21.01
C THR A 4 13.58 10.81 20.09
N CYS A 5 13.34 12.13 20.12
CA CYS A 5 12.52 12.73 19.08
C CYS A 5 13.22 12.47 17.76
N MET A 6 12.46 12.12 16.72
CA MET A 6 13.03 12.08 15.38
C MET A 6 13.68 13.44 15.11
N PRO A 7 14.88 13.49 14.50
CA PRO A 7 15.46 14.78 14.09
C PRO A 7 14.47 15.51 13.17
N ASP A 8 14.48 16.85 13.19
CA ASP A 8 13.70 17.73 12.31
C ASP A 8 14.11 17.55 10.84
N LYS A 9 13.76 16.40 10.26
CA LYS A 9 14.03 16.04 8.88
C LYS A 9 12.72 16.09 8.11
N ASP A 10 12.67 17.00 7.15
CA ASP A 10 11.59 17.04 6.18
C ASP A 10 11.71 15.85 5.20
N PHE A 11 10.62 15.10 5.05
CA PHE A 11 10.51 13.96 4.13
C PHE A 11 9.61 14.28 2.93
N THR A 12 9.19 15.53 2.79
CA THR A 12 8.36 15.98 1.68
C THR A 12 9.19 16.01 0.40
N SER A 13 8.66 15.39 -0.64
CA SER A 13 9.23 15.45 -1.98
C SER A 13 8.17 15.82 -3.01
N LEU A 14 8.61 16.14 -4.24
CA LEU A 14 7.72 16.14 -5.38
C LEU A 14 7.13 14.74 -5.59
N VAL A 15 5.92 14.69 -6.14
CA VAL A 15 5.32 13.42 -6.56
C VAL A 15 6.22 12.75 -7.62
N PRO A 16 6.60 11.47 -7.45
CA PRO A 16 7.34 10.75 -8.48
C PRO A 16 6.55 10.63 -9.77
N TYR A 17 7.23 10.76 -10.92
CA TYR A 17 6.60 10.59 -12.25
C TYR A 17 5.91 9.22 -12.42
N SER A 18 6.42 8.18 -11.73
CA SER A 18 5.80 6.84 -11.71
C SER A 18 4.41 6.79 -11.07
N ARG A 19 3.99 7.84 -10.36
CA ARG A 19 2.63 8.00 -9.83
C ARG A 19 1.74 8.69 -10.86
N TRP A 20 2.13 9.89 -11.26
CA TRP A 20 1.53 10.65 -12.35
C TRP A 20 2.46 11.78 -12.77
N ASP A 21 2.26 12.29 -13.98
CA ASP A 21 2.97 13.46 -14.49
C ASP A 21 2.38 14.74 -13.90
N ILE A 22 3.12 15.39 -13.00
CA ILE A 22 2.71 16.64 -12.33
C ILE A 22 2.46 17.78 -13.32
N ASP A 23 3.16 17.79 -14.45
CA ASP A 23 3.08 18.88 -15.43
C ASP A 23 2.10 18.59 -16.58
N SER A 24 1.44 17.42 -16.53
CA SER A 24 0.42 17.04 -17.48
C SER A 24 -0.66 18.12 -17.56
N PRO A 25 -1.01 18.59 -18.78
CA PRO A 25 -2.04 19.59 -18.98
C PRO A 25 -3.41 19.12 -18.49
N GLU A 26 -3.64 17.81 -18.40
CA GLU A 26 -4.89 17.21 -17.93
C GLU A 26 -5.09 17.46 -16.42
N LEU A 27 -4.01 17.45 -15.65
CA LEU A 27 -4.03 17.76 -14.22
C LEU A 27 -4.17 19.27 -13.95
N ARG A 28 -3.92 20.14 -14.94
CA ARG A 28 -4.14 21.60 -14.78
C ARG A 28 -5.61 21.96 -14.61
N PHE A 29 -6.51 21.09 -15.07
CA PHE A 29 -7.96 21.24 -14.89
C PHE A 29 -8.45 20.64 -13.57
N CYS A 30 -7.64 19.80 -12.91
CA CYS A 30 -7.89 19.31 -11.56
C CYS A 30 -7.34 20.30 -10.54
N SER A 31 -8.22 21.07 -9.89
CA SER A 31 -7.84 22.09 -8.90
C SER A 31 -7.14 21.54 -7.64
N SER A 32 -7.04 20.22 -7.49
CA SER A 32 -6.62 19.54 -6.26
C SER A 32 -5.44 18.57 -6.42
N THR A 33 -4.75 18.53 -7.58
CA THR A 33 -3.60 17.62 -7.69
C THR A 33 -2.45 18.12 -6.81
N PHE A 34 -2.25 17.44 -5.68
CA PHE A 34 -1.11 17.68 -4.79
C PHE A 34 0.20 17.47 -5.55
N ARG A 35 1.07 18.48 -5.58
CA ARG A 35 2.40 18.41 -6.22
C ARG A 35 3.49 17.83 -5.31
N HIS A 36 3.22 17.82 -4.01
CA HIS A 36 4.14 17.37 -2.98
C HIS A 36 3.47 16.33 -2.09
N GLY A 37 4.27 15.40 -1.57
CA GLY A 37 3.83 14.37 -0.66
C GLY A 37 5.00 13.63 -0.04
N VAL A 38 4.71 12.67 0.83
CA VAL A 38 5.70 11.76 1.40
C VAL A 38 5.46 10.38 0.80
N PHE A 39 6.51 9.78 0.26
CA PHE A 39 6.44 8.50 -0.43
C PHE A 39 7.33 7.48 0.25
N LEU A 40 6.89 6.23 0.24
CA LEU A 40 7.75 5.13 0.66
C LEU A 40 8.95 5.05 -0.30
N PRO A 41 10.19 4.88 0.23
CA PRO A 41 11.39 4.84 -0.60
C PRO A 41 11.48 3.56 -1.45
N ARG A 42 10.72 2.52 -1.09
CA ARG A 42 10.61 1.28 -1.83
C ARG A 42 9.45 1.33 -2.83
N ASP A 43 9.58 0.55 -3.90
CA ASP A 43 8.48 0.37 -4.84
C ASP A 43 7.33 -0.40 -4.17
N ILE A 44 6.15 0.21 -4.15
CA ILE A 44 4.94 -0.38 -3.55
C ILE A 44 4.26 -1.39 -4.47
N ALA A 45 4.66 -1.46 -5.74
CA ALA A 45 4.12 -2.43 -6.69
C ALA A 45 4.69 -3.84 -6.46
N LEU A 46 5.87 -3.94 -5.85
CA LEU A 46 6.54 -5.20 -5.56
C LEU A 46 5.86 -5.93 -4.40
N PHE A 47 5.66 -7.24 -4.58
CA PHE A 47 5.11 -8.14 -3.57
C PHE A 47 5.47 -9.59 -3.91
N ASP A 48 5.95 -10.36 -2.93
CA ASP A 48 6.27 -11.78 -3.12
C ASP A 48 5.03 -12.64 -2.88
N THR A 49 4.26 -12.91 -3.93
CA THR A 49 3.05 -13.76 -3.82
C THR A 49 3.38 -15.19 -3.39
N GLY A 50 4.55 -15.71 -3.79
CA GLY A 50 4.98 -17.06 -3.49
C GLY A 50 5.21 -17.29 -1.99
N ALA A 51 5.79 -16.29 -1.31
CA ALA A 51 5.98 -16.32 0.14
C ALA A 51 4.65 -16.44 0.92
N PHE A 52 3.53 -15.99 0.35
CA PHE A 52 2.20 -16.04 0.97
C PHE A 52 1.28 -17.13 0.38
N GLY A 53 1.77 -17.97 -0.54
CA GLY A 53 0.97 -19.03 -1.17
C GLY A 53 -0.13 -18.51 -2.10
N LEU A 54 0.05 -17.32 -2.67
CA LEU A 54 -0.89 -16.67 -3.60
C LEU A 54 -0.40 -16.80 -5.05
N SER A 55 -1.33 -16.83 -5.99
CA SER A 55 -0.98 -16.77 -7.42
C SER A 55 -0.52 -15.37 -7.82
N SER A 56 0.29 -15.28 -8.88
CA SER A 56 0.75 -13.98 -9.40
C SER A 56 -0.41 -13.11 -9.89
N GLN A 57 -1.48 -13.72 -10.38
CA GLN A 57 -2.68 -13.01 -10.82
C GLN A 57 -3.43 -12.40 -9.63
N GLU A 58 -3.63 -13.17 -8.55
CA GLU A 58 -4.23 -12.64 -7.32
C GLU A 58 -3.40 -11.50 -6.76
N GLY A 59 -2.07 -11.68 -6.72
CA GLY A 59 -1.13 -10.66 -6.31
C GLY A 59 -1.27 -9.36 -7.10
N LEU A 60 -1.47 -9.42 -8.42
CA LEU A 60 -1.65 -8.22 -9.25
C LEU A 60 -2.90 -7.42 -8.86
N PHE A 61 -3.97 -8.09 -8.45
CA PHE A 61 -5.24 -7.44 -8.09
C PHE A 61 -5.33 -7.05 -6.61
N MET A 62 -4.40 -7.50 -5.76
CA MET A 62 -4.40 -7.14 -4.34
C MET A 62 -4.14 -5.65 -4.13
N ASP A 63 -4.88 -5.00 -3.22
CA ASP A 63 -4.55 -3.63 -2.81
C ASP A 63 -3.12 -3.54 -2.22
N PRO A 64 -2.26 -2.61 -2.66
CA PRO A 64 -0.93 -2.41 -2.09
C PRO A 64 -0.94 -2.27 -0.57
N GLN A 65 -1.94 -1.64 0.06
CA GLN A 65 -2.06 -1.55 1.52
C GLN A 65 -2.16 -2.94 2.18
N GLN A 66 -2.90 -3.87 1.58
CA GLN A 66 -2.99 -5.25 2.06
C GLN A 66 -1.66 -6.00 1.88
N ARG A 67 -0.96 -5.79 0.76
CA ARG A 67 0.37 -6.38 0.51
C ARG A 67 1.40 -5.88 1.54
N LEU A 68 1.44 -4.56 1.77
CA LEU A 68 2.30 -3.94 2.78
C LEU A 68 2.02 -4.51 4.17
N LEU A 69 0.74 -4.65 4.54
CA LEU A 69 0.34 -5.23 5.82
C LEU A 69 0.90 -6.65 6.01
N LEU A 70 0.77 -7.51 5.00
CA LEU A 70 1.27 -8.88 5.05
C LEU A 70 2.79 -8.93 5.22
N GLU A 71 3.53 -8.14 4.44
CA GLU A 71 4.99 -8.09 4.56
C GLU A 71 5.45 -7.52 5.92
N CYS A 72 4.79 -6.47 6.42
CA CYS A 72 5.09 -5.91 7.73
C CYS A 72 4.82 -6.91 8.84
N ALA A 73 3.68 -7.60 8.80
CA ALA A 73 3.31 -8.61 9.77
C ALA A 73 4.30 -9.78 9.75
N ALA A 74 4.65 -10.29 8.57
CA ALA A 74 5.64 -11.36 8.41
C ALA A 74 7.02 -10.94 8.95
N GLY A 75 7.46 -9.71 8.68
CA GLY A 75 8.73 -9.18 9.19
C GLY A 75 8.79 -9.06 10.72
N GLN A 76 7.65 -8.81 11.37
CA GLN A 76 7.56 -8.73 12.84
C GLN A 76 7.36 -10.09 13.52
N LEU A 77 6.59 -10.99 12.90
CA LEU A 77 6.30 -12.32 13.45
C LEU A 77 7.44 -13.32 13.20
N GLY A 78 8.27 -13.05 12.19
CA GLY A 78 9.29 -13.99 11.71
C GLY A 78 8.68 -15.19 10.97
N CYS A 79 9.53 -16.06 10.41
CA CYS A 79 9.11 -17.25 9.68
C CYS A 79 8.66 -18.42 10.58
N SER A 80 8.63 -18.25 11.91
CA SER A 80 8.23 -19.32 12.82
C SER A 80 6.72 -19.48 12.77
N ARG A 81 6.26 -20.63 12.29
CA ARG A 81 4.86 -21.04 12.43
C ARG A 81 4.55 -21.16 13.92
N LYS A 82 3.78 -20.20 14.44
CA LYS A 82 3.28 -20.25 15.81
C LYS A 82 2.11 -21.24 15.85
N GLU A 83 1.94 -21.89 17.01
CA GLU A 83 0.76 -22.70 17.31
C GLU A 83 -0.52 -21.91 16.97
N GLU A 84 -1.51 -22.62 16.46
CA GLU A 84 -2.82 -22.06 16.15
C GLU A 84 -3.37 -21.46 17.45
N SER A 85 -3.53 -20.14 17.47
CA SER A 85 -3.95 -19.39 18.65
C SER A 85 -4.99 -18.38 18.23
N ASP A 86 -6.03 -18.23 19.06
CA ASP A 86 -7.11 -17.27 18.84
C ASP A 86 -6.59 -15.84 19.07
N VAL A 87 -5.88 -15.31 18.08
CA VAL A 87 -5.32 -13.96 18.09
C VAL A 87 -6.15 -13.07 17.18
N GLY A 88 -6.80 -12.06 17.77
CA GLY A 88 -7.46 -11.01 17.01
C GLY A 88 -6.45 -10.06 16.36
N VAL A 89 -6.70 -9.70 15.09
CA VAL A 89 -5.91 -8.71 14.34
C VAL A 89 -6.77 -7.49 14.06
N VAL A 90 -6.30 -6.30 14.46
CA VAL A 90 -6.99 -5.02 14.21
C VAL A 90 -6.07 -4.13 13.39
N VAL A 91 -6.58 -3.60 12.27
CA VAL A 91 -5.81 -2.79 11.32
C VAL A 91 -6.61 -1.54 10.96
N GLY A 92 -5.95 -0.37 10.99
CA GLY A 92 -6.49 0.85 10.44
C GLY A 92 -6.18 0.95 8.95
N ILE A 93 -7.20 0.83 8.10
CA ILE A 93 -7.11 1.01 6.65
C ILE A 93 -8.28 1.91 6.23
N TRP A 94 -8.06 2.88 5.34
CA TRP A 94 -9.09 3.89 5.05
C TRP A 94 -9.24 4.26 3.57
N ALA A 95 -8.20 4.20 2.74
CA ALA A 95 -8.34 4.58 1.34
C ALA A 95 -8.61 3.35 0.44
N ALA A 96 -9.50 3.50 -0.55
CA ALA A 96 -9.81 2.47 -1.56
C ALA A 96 -9.33 2.89 -2.97
N ASP A 97 -8.32 3.76 -3.04
CA ASP A 97 -7.82 4.35 -4.29
C ASP A 97 -7.44 3.28 -5.32
N TYR A 98 -6.91 2.14 -4.86
CA TYR A 98 -6.54 1.05 -5.75
C TYR A 98 -7.75 0.39 -6.42
N THR A 99 -8.88 0.31 -5.73
CA THR A 99 -10.14 -0.16 -6.33
C THR A 99 -10.59 0.75 -7.46
N GLU A 100 -10.50 2.08 -7.25
CA GLU A 100 -10.86 3.09 -8.24
C GLU A 100 -9.94 3.04 -9.46
N LEU A 101 -8.61 3.04 -9.24
CA LEU A 101 -7.60 2.95 -10.29
C LEU A 101 -7.76 1.72 -11.18
N THR A 102 -8.16 0.60 -10.60
CA THR A 102 -8.28 -0.67 -11.33
C THR A 102 -9.70 -0.90 -11.86
N SER A 103 -10.66 0.00 -11.64
CA SER A 103 -12.10 -0.20 -11.94
C SER A 103 -12.37 -0.71 -13.37
N GLY A 104 -11.57 -0.28 -14.35
CA GLY A 104 -11.63 -0.75 -15.75
C GLY A 104 -11.04 -2.14 -16.04
N LEU A 105 -10.35 -2.78 -15.09
CA LEU A 105 -9.60 -4.05 -15.28
C LEU A 105 -10.34 -5.31 -14.80
N GLY A 106 -11.62 -5.20 -14.42
CA GLY A 106 -12.47 -6.35 -14.00
C GLY A 106 -12.46 -6.65 -12.49
N ARG A 107 -13.61 -7.02 -11.91
CA ARG A 107 -13.79 -7.19 -10.46
C ARG A 107 -12.99 -8.38 -9.89
N SER A 108 -12.34 -8.18 -8.74
CA SER A 108 -11.64 -9.21 -7.96
C SER A 108 -11.85 -8.99 -6.45
N PRO A 109 -12.07 -10.04 -5.64
CA PRO A 109 -12.25 -9.94 -4.18
C PRO A 109 -11.06 -9.31 -3.46
N HIS A 110 -9.87 -9.37 -4.07
CA HIS A 110 -8.63 -8.87 -3.47
C HIS A 110 -8.44 -7.34 -3.65
N ARG A 111 -9.36 -6.68 -4.35
CA ARG A 111 -9.26 -5.24 -4.65
C ARG A 111 -9.87 -4.33 -3.59
N ALA A 112 -10.95 -4.78 -2.95
CA ALA A 112 -11.70 -4.00 -1.97
C ALA A 112 -11.74 -4.73 -0.63
N THR A 113 -11.24 -4.09 0.42
CA THR A 113 -11.42 -4.55 1.79
C THR A 113 -12.88 -4.35 2.17
N GLY A 114 -13.69 -5.40 2.01
CA GLY A 114 -15.04 -5.51 2.59
C GLY A 114 -16.05 -4.46 2.15
N THR A 115 -16.74 -4.72 1.04
CA THR A 115 -18.14 -4.27 0.89
C THR A 115 -18.91 -5.39 0.20
N THR A 116 -19.46 -6.27 1.03
CA THR A 116 -20.64 -7.08 0.71
C THR A 116 -21.89 -6.24 0.91
#